data_AF-A0A0G4HS01-F1
#
_entry.id   AF-A0A0G4HS01-F1
#
_cell.length_a   1.000
_cell.length_b   1.000
_cell.length_c   1.000
_cell.angle_alpha   90.00
_cell.angle_beta   90.00
_cell.angle_gamma   90.00
#
_symmetry.space_group_name_H-M   'P 1'
#
loop_
_entity.id
_entity.type
_entity.pdbx_description
1 polymer ?
#
loop_
_entity_poly.entity_id
_entity_poly.type
_entity_poly.pdbx_seq_one_letter_code
_entity_poly.pdbx_strand_id
1 'polypeptide(L)'
;MEDNEAAAAAAASVVEKAGEMAPPLKDKLAARAAAKTQKQQANSNANDNTNAVTANTPAASIGETSPLTKTLVAEEYEKLRHLISRVKGSRLSYSSPNSRDEDAFLTYQLLPVLNRGLEALAVQLESFIKDPKEGAGLQELPNPDSQERRERLLLEAKAMKIEKEPRPYETRFRQRFNPLTWLAQYIMRNHPDALNNGGQSPGLAERDRLLFDGIRQEVEAERGAREAVRRLDDIEAVFHLTRKQNGKFTPADLPLFVDLLDEFWNLSGALSDAIPDAVFLEAEEADLIGLAKRLKAERMMAGGADEAADEEGDGKGSGGEVYGKDELTPDDITIWWRRLLNEDAARLKIEMPPYALLASKMQEKKEREEREAREEAERIKREKELMAIRQEQQRRRDKYDYCRKVAEDDVHLKALLAGEKKLQGVEEVEECVPMRGDHIDCLRRLLILWQCPVRENLGGEAPWEDSDIAAVMDFQDLCKGDLNIEGVEKNGVVDACTAGALLNAQKFEETLKALEG
;
A
#
# COMPACT_ATOMS: atom_id res chain seq x y z
N MET A 1 10.39 12.15 -11.60
CA MET A 1 11.09 12.54 -10.36
C MET A 1 10.12 13.12 -9.35
N GLU A 2 9.24 14.04 -9.77
CA GLU A 2 8.20 14.63 -8.90
C GLU A 2 7.27 13.58 -8.26
N ASP A 3 6.89 12.51 -8.98
CA ASP A 3 6.05 11.44 -8.40
C ASP A 3 6.76 10.59 -7.32
N ASN A 4 8.09 10.45 -7.39
CA ASN A 4 8.86 9.74 -6.36
C ASN A 4 9.08 10.61 -5.11
N GLU A 5 9.16 11.93 -5.29
CA GLU A 5 9.30 12.89 -4.19
C GLU A 5 7.99 13.01 -3.40
N ALA A 6 6.84 12.95 -4.08
CA ALA A 6 5.53 12.87 -3.43
C ALA A 6 5.32 11.55 -2.65
N ALA A 7 5.75 10.41 -3.21
CA ALA A 7 5.69 9.12 -2.52
C ALA A 7 6.62 9.07 -1.29
N ALA A 8 7.83 9.64 -1.39
CA ALA A 8 8.76 9.76 -0.27
C ALA A 8 8.25 10.71 0.82
N ALA A 9 7.63 11.84 0.44
CA ALA A 9 7.01 12.77 1.39
C ALA A 9 5.79 12.17 2.09
N ALA A 10 4.97 11.37 1.39
CA ALA A 10 3.87 10.62 1.97
C ALA A 10 4.38 9.55 2.95
N ALA A 11 5.42 8.79 2.59
CA ALA A 11 6.05 7.81 3.48
C ALA A 11 6.68 8.48 4.72
N ALA A 12 7.36 9.62 4.55
CA ALA A 12 7.91 10.41 5.66
C ALA A 12 6.82 10.96 6.59
N SER A 13 5.70 11.44 6.04
CA SER A 13 4.55 11.92 6.83
C SER A 13 3.87 10.79 7.61
N VAL A 14 3.77 9.59 7.01
CA VAL A 14 3.27 8.39 7.70
C VAL A 14 4.22 7.98 8.84
N VAL A 15 5.54 8.04 8.64
CA VAL A 15 6.55 7.75 9.67
C VAL A 15 6.55 8.79 10.80
N GLU A 16 6.29 10.07 10.48
CA GLU A 16 6.19 11.15 11.47
C GLU A 16 4.91 11.03 12.32
N LYS A 17 3.75 10.81 11.69
CA LYS A 17 2.48 10.53 12.38
C LYS A 17 2.53 9.24 13.22
N ALA A 18 3.19 8.19 12.73
CA ALA A 18 3.40 6.96 13.50
C ALA A 18 4.30 7.18 14.72
N GLY A 19 5.25 8.12 14.66
CA GLY A 19 6.09 8.52 15.79
C GLY A 19 5.33 9.23 16.90
N GLU A 20 4.27 9.99 16.58
CA GLU A 20 3.43 10.68 17.55
C GLU A 20 2.44 9.73 18.28
N MET A 21 2.10 8.58 17.69
CA MET A 21 1.24 7.56 18.31
C MET A 21 1.99 6.61 19.27
N ALA A 22 3.30 6.77 19.46
CA ALA A 22 4.17 5.84 20.21
C ALA A 22 4.12 5.83 21.76
N PRO A 23 3.56 6.81 22.52
CA PRO A 23 3.65 6.76 23.98
C PRO A 23 2.93 5.59 24.70
N PRO A 24 1.91 4.88 24.17
CA PRO A 24 1.33 3.72 24.85
C PRO A 24 2.02 2.38 24.53
N LEU A 25 3.01 2.33 23.63
CA LEU A 25 3.64 1.07 23.19
C LEU A 25 4.60 0.48 24.23
N LYS A 26 5.34 1.30 24.97
CA LYS A 26 6.18 0.81 26.08
C LYS A 26 5.36 0.12 27.17
N ASP A 27 4.19 0.65 27.47
CA ASP A 27 3.27 0.07 28.44
C ASP A 27 2.63 -1.22 27.92
N LYS A 28 2.31 -1.29 26.62
CA LYS A 28 1.84 -2.54 25.98
C LYS A 28 2.91 -3.64 25.97
N LEU A 29 4.16 -3.30 25.67
CA LEU A 29 5.28 -4.25 25.71
C LEU A 29 5.55 -4.74 27.14
N ALA A 30 5.51 -3.83 28.12
CA ALA A 30 5.61 -4.19 29.54
C ALA A 30 4.43 -5.08 29.98
N ALA A 31 3.21 -4.77 29.54
CA ALA A 31 2.02 -5.57 29.83
C ALA A 31 2.08 -6.96 29.16
N ARG A 32 2.62 -7.06 27.95
CA ARG A 32 2.82 -8.35 27.25
C ARG A 32 3.90 -9.18 27.93
N ALA A 33 5.01 -8.56 28.35
CA ALA A 33 6.04 -9.23 29.15
C ALA A 33 5.46 -9.75 30.49
N ALA A 34 4.59 -8.96 31.14
CA ALA A 34 3.90 -9.37 32.36
C ALA A 34 2.89 -10.51 32.12
N ALA A 35 2.07 -10.45 31.07
CA ALA A 35 1.13 -11.50 30.70
C ALA A 35 1.82 -12.81 30.29
N LYS A 36 2.98 -12.72 29.61
CA LYS A 36 3.83 -13.87 29.27
C LYS A 36 4.43 -14.52 30.52
N THR A 37 4.89 -13.72 31.48
CA THR A 37 5.42 -14.23 32.76
C THR A 37 4.35 -15.02 33.52
N GLN A 38 3.08 -14.56 33.50
CA GLN A 38 1.96 -15.31 34.10
C GLN A 38 1.65 -16.62 33.35
N LYS A 39 1.70 -16.64 32.01
CA LYS A 39 1.44 -17.84 31.20
C LYS A 39 2.54 -18.90 31.36
N GLN A 40 3.81 -18.50 31.49
CA GLN A 40 4.93 -19.41 31.76
C GLN A 40 4.85 -20.02 33.17
N GLN A 41 4.47 -19.24 34.18
CA GLN A 41 4.24 -19.75 35.54
C GLN A 41 3.06 -20.75 35.61
N ALA A 42 2.04 -20.58 34.75
CA ALA A 42 0.93 -21.54 34.66
C ALA A 42 1.36 -22.87 34.01
N ASN A 43 2.27 -22.84 33.03
CA ASN A 43 2.75 -24.03 32.34
C ASN A 43 3.83 -24.80 33.12
N SER A 44 4.68 -24.12 33.91
CA SER A 44 5.67 -24.80 34.77
C SER A 44 5.01 -25.68 35.83
N ASN A 45 3.82 -25.31 36.31
CA ASN A 45 3.06 -26.10 37.28
C ASN A 45 2.39 -27.35 36.66
N ALA A 46 2.31 -27.45 35.33
CA ALA A 46 1.67 -28.58 34.64
C ALA A 46 2.66 -29.70 34.26
N ASN A 47 3.97 -29.45 34.25
CA ASN A 47 4.96 -30.35 33.65
C ASN A 47 5.74 -31.22 34.64
N ASP A 48 5.47 -31.13 35.95
CA ASP A 48 6.17 -31.89 36.99
C ASP A 48 5.73 -33.37 37.13
N ASN A 49 4.89 -33.89 36.21
CA ASN A 49 4.27 -35.22 36.41
C ASN A 49 4.51 -36.29 35.33
N THR A 50 5.45 -36.10 34.41
CA THR A 50 5.81 -37.15 33.44
C THR A 50 7.28 -37.09 33.07
N ASN A 51 8.10 -37.97 33.65
CA ASN A 51 9.18 -38.66 32.91
C ASN A 51 9.90 -39.70 33.76
N ALA A 52 9.68 -40.98 33.42
CA ALA A 52 10.65 -42.05 33.54
C ALA A 52 10.32 -43.11 32.49
N VAL A 53 11.26 -43.40 31.58
CA VAL A 53 11.65 -44.73 31.08
C VAL A 53 12.61 -44.58 29.88
N THR A 54 13.74 -45.25 30.03
CA THR A 54 14.90 -45.55 29.16
C THR A 54 14.52 -46.36 27.90
N ALA A 55 15.32 -46.71 26.87
CA ALA A 55 16.76 -46.81 26.62
C ALA A 55 17.03 -47.10 25.12
N ASN A 56 18.29 -46.86 24.69
CA ASN A 56 19.14 -47.54 23.69
C ASN A 56 18.55 -48.50 22.62
N THR A 57 19.00 -48.36 21.37
CA THR A 57 19.05 -49.45 20.37
C THR A 57 20.28 -49.27 19.44
N PRO A 58 21.02 -50.34 19.08
CA PRO A 58 22.29 -50.26 18.34
C PRO A 58 22.14 -50.40 16.81
N ALA A 59 23.23 -50.04 16.11
CA ALA A 59 23.42 -50.09 14.67
C ALA A 59 23.28 -51.51 14.08
N ALA A 60 22.58 -51.59 12.94
CA ALA A 60 22.47 -52.79 12.10
C ALA A 60 22.71 -52.47 10.62
N SER A 61 23.22 -53.48 9.94
CA SER A 61 23.83 -53.53 8.60
C SER A 61 22.87 -53.36 7.41
N ILE A 62 23.43 -52.74 6.36
CA ILE A 62 23.26 -52.95 4.90
C ILE A 62 22.05 -53.82 4.51
N GLY A 63 21.03 -53.16 3.96
CA GLY A 63 19.86 -53.81 3.36
C GLY A 63 19.59 -53.24 1.96
N GLU A 64 19.53 -54.13 0.98
CA GLU A 64 19.11 -53.87 -0.39
C GLU A 64 17.73 -53.17 -0.42
N THR A 65 17.52 -52.28 -1.39
CA THR A 65 16.19 -51.72 -1.66
C THR A 65 15.20 -52.87 -1.77
N SER A 66 14.21 -52.90 -0.86
CA SER A 66 13.22 -53.99 -0.81
C SER A 66 12.68 -54.23 -2.22
N PRO A 67 12.78 -55.47 -2.75
CA PRO A 67 12.21 -55.83 -4.04
C PRO A 67 10.78 -55.33 -4.17
N LEU A 68 10.04 -55.39 -3.04
CA LEU A 68 8.65 -54.95 -2.89
C LEU A 68 8.43 -53.48 -3.32
N THR A 69 9.35 -52.57 -3.00
CA THR A 69 9.19 -51.14 -3.33
C THR A 69 9.44 -50.90 -4.82
N LYS A 70 10.37 -51.64 -5.43
CA LYS A 70 10.61 -51.62 -6.88
C LYS A 70 9.43 -52.24 -7.64
N THR A 71 8.85 -53.33 -7.13
CA THR A 71 7.64 -53.90 -7.72
C THR A 71 6.43 -52.99 -7.54
N LEU A 72 6.25 -52.35 -6.38
CA LEU A 72 5.16 -51.42 -6.12
C LEU A 72 5.20 -50.21 -7.07
N VAL A 73 6.37 -49.59 -7.25
CA VAL A 73 6.52 -48.45 -8.17
C VAL A 73 6.29 -48.90 -9.63
N ALA A 74 6.81 -50.07 -10.02
CA ALA A 74 6.58 -50.60 -11.37
C ALA A 74 5.10 -50.99 -11.60
N GLU A 75 4.44 -51.54 -10.60
CA GLU A 75 3.02 -51.93 -10.65
C GLU A 75 2.11 -50.70 -10.71
N GLU A 76 2.36 -49.67 -9.91
CA GLU A 76 1.61 -48.41 -9.95
C GLU A 76 1.90 -47.63 -11.24
N TYR A 77 3.11 -47.69 -11.78
CA TYR A 77 3.45 -47.13 -13.09
C TYR A 77 2.68 -47.83 -14.22
N GLU A 78 2.60 -49.16 -14.20
CA GLU A 78 1.81 -49.91 -15.19
C GLU A 78 0.29 -49.70 -15.00
N LYS A 79 -0.21 -49.55 -13.77
CA LYS A 79 -1.60 -49.12 -13.52
C LYS A 79 -1.89 -47.74 -14.12
N LEU A 80 -1.01 -46.77 -13.89
CA LEU A 80 -1.11 -45.42 -14.46
C LEU A 80 -1.07 -45.47 -16.00
N ARG A 81 -0.14 -46.23 -16.57
CA ARG A 81 -0.01 -46.43 -18.02
C ARG A 81 -1.27 -47.07 -18.61
N HIS A 82 -1.85 -48.05 -17.93
CA HIS A 82 -3.06 -48.73 -18.36
C HIS A 82 -4.29 -47.82 -18.26
N LEU A 83 -4.37 -46.98 -17.24
CA LEU A 83 -5.39 -45.93 -17.07
C LEU A 83 -5.29 -44.88 -18.19
N ILE A 84 -4.09 -44.36 -18.46
CA ILE A 84 -3.84 -43.38 -19.53
C ILE A 84 -4.15 -43.99 -20.90
N SER A 85 -3.78 -45.26 -21.13
CA SER A 85 -4.09 -45.99 -22.37
C SER A 85 -5.61 -46.19 -22.54
N ARG A 86 -6.33 -46.47 -21.44
CA ARG A 86 -7.79 -46.60 -21.44
C ARG A 86 -8.48 -45.27 -21.72
N VAL A 87 -7.96 -44.15 -21.20
CA VAL A 87 -8.43 -42.79 -21.52
C VAL A 87 -8.15 -42.44 -22.98
N LYS A 88 -6.97 -42.77 -23.51
CA LYS A 88 -6.60 -42.51 -24.91
C LYS A 88 -7.33 -43.40 -25.93
N GLY A 89 -7.59 -44.66 -25.59
CA GLY A 89 -8.30 -45.64 -26.41
C GLY A 89 -9.82 -45.45 -26.39
N SER A 90 -10.33 -44.82 -25.33
CA SER A 90 -11.69 -44.29 -25.30
C SER A 90 -11.72 -43.02 -26.15
N ARG A 91 -11.85 -43.16 -27.47
CA ARG A 91 -12.42 -42.04 -28.25
C ARG A 91 -13.78 -41.77 -27.61
N LEU A 92 -13.85 -40.69 -26.83
CA LEU A 92 -15.08 -40.14 -26.28
C LEU A 92 -15.98 -39.77 -27.46
N SER A 93 -16.74 -40.76 -27.93
CA SER A 93 -17.89 -40.57 -28.79
C SER A 93 -18.98 -39.94 -27.91
N TYR A 94 -18.94 -38.63 -27.79
CA TYR A 94 -19.94 -37.80 -27.13
C TYR A 94 -21.31 -38.05 -27.76
N SER A 95 -22.15 -38.82 -27.08
CA SER A 95 -23.57 -38.94 -27.39
C SER A 95 -24.35 -39.56 -26.23
N SER A 96 -24.28 -38.97 -25.04
CA SER A 96 -25.40 -39.08 -24.08
C SER A 96 -25.37 -37.92 -23.08
N PRO A 97 -26.51 -37.26 -22.77
CA PRO A 97 -26.52 -35.98 -22.06
C PRO A 97 -26.46 -36.10 -20.53
N ASN A 98 -26.41 -37.30 -19.96
CA ASN A 98 -26.52 -37.46 -18.51
C ASN A 98 -25.45 -38.40 -17.94
N SER A 99 -24.55 -37.78 -17.18
CA SER A 99 -23.70 -38.38 -16.14
C SER A 99 -22.63 -39.38 -16.59
N ARG A 100 -21.40 -38.87 -16.72
CA ARG A 100 -20.22 -39.40 -16.03
C ARG A 100 -19.12 -38.34 -16.11
N ASP A 101 -19.03 -37.54 -15.05
CA ASP A 101 -18.01 -36.52 -14.87
C ASP A 101 -16.63 -37.13 -15.08
N GLU A 102 -15.97 -36.70 -16.15
CA GLU A 102 -14.55 -36.94 -16.38
C GLU A 102 -13.74 -36.48 -15.14
N ASP A 103 -14.23 -35.45 -14.44
CA ASP A 103 -13.67 -34.92 -13.20
C ASP A 103 -13.77 -35.90 -12.02
N ALA A 104 -14.86 -36.66 -11.90
CA ALA A 104 -15.00 -37.71 -10.89
C ALA A 104 -14.06 -38.88 -11.20
N PHE A 105 -13.86 -39.21 -12.48
CA PHE A 105 -12.89 -40.24 -12.88
C PHE A 105 -11.44 -39.81 -12.58
N LEU A 106 -11.08 -38.56 -12.91
CA LEU A 106 -9.78 -37.99 -12.59
C LEU A 106 -9.55 -37.95 -11.07
N THR A 107 -10.56 -37.53 -10.30
CA THR A 107 -10.45 -37.37 -8.84
C THR A 107 -10.43 -38.72 -8.10
N TYR A 108 -11.28 -39.69 -8.47
CA TYR A 108 -11.37 -40.96 -7.74
C TYR A 108 -10.41 -42.05 -8.24
N GLN A 109 -9.99 -42.02 -9.51
CA GLN A 109 -9.15 -43.07 -10.09
C GLN A 109 -7.73 -42.60 -10.37
N LEU A 110 -7.53 -41.36 -10.83
CA LEU A 110 -6.20 -40.86 -11.17
C LEU A 110 -5.48 -40.27 -9.95
N LEU A 111 -6.19 -39.51 -9.10
CA LEU A 111 -5.61 -38.84 -7.94
C LEU A 111 -4.97 -39.80 -6.92
N PRO A 112 -5.56 -40.96 -6.56
CA PRO A 112 -4.91 -41.90 -5.64
C PRO A 112 -3.65 -42.54 -6.22
N VAL A 113 -3.62 -42.80 -7.54
CA VAL A 113 -2.46 -43.35 -8.24
C VAL A 113 -1.35 -42.31 -8.33
N LEU A 114 -1.71 -41.05 -8.62
CA LEU A 114 -0.76 -39.93 -8.63
C LEU A 114 -0.20 -39.64 -7.23
N ASN A 115 -1.04 -39.62 -6.19
CA ASN A 115 -0.59 -39.41 -4.82
C ASN A 115 0.36 -40.52 -4.36
N ARG A 116 0.04 -41.80 -4.62
CA ARG A 116 0.96 -42.91 -4.30
C ARG A 116 2.26 -42.84 -5.09
N GLY A 117 2.20 -42.45 -6.36
CA GLY A 117 3.39 -42.24 -7.19
C GLY A 117 4.26 -41.09 -6.67
N LEU A 118 3.64 -39.99 -6.24
CA LEU A 118 4.31 -38.83 -5.66
C LEU A 118 4.90 -39.13 -4.28
N GLU A 119 4.20 -39.89 -3.43
CA GLU A 119 4.71 -40.37 -2.13
C GLU A 119 5.92 -41.28 -2.34
N ALA A 120 5.85 -42.24 -3.27
CA ALA A 120 6.98 -43.11 -3.59
C ALA A 120 8.18 -42.32 -4.16
N LEU A 121 7.93 -41.30 -4.98
CA LEU A 121 8.95 -40.40 -5.51
C LEU A 121 9.57 -39.55 -4.40
N ALA A 122 8.76 -39.04 -3.46
CA ALA A 122 9.23 -38.25 -2.32
C ALA A 122 10.15 -39.07 -1.41
N VAL A 123 9.78 -40.33 -1.13
CA VAL A 123 10.64 -41.27 -0.38
C VAL A 123 11.97 -41.52 -1.11
N GLN A 124 11.94 -41.68 -2.44
CA GLN A 124 13.17 -41.82 -3.23
C GLN A 124 14.03 -40.55 -3.22
N LEU A 125 13.42 -39.37 -3.38
CA LEU A 125 14.13 -38.10 -3.31
C LEU A 125 14.74 -37.85 -1.93
N GLU A 126 14.03 -38.18 -0.85
CA GLU A 126 14.57 -38.10 0.50
C GLU A 126 15.77 -39.04 0.69
N SER A 127 15.72 -40.26 0.15
CA SER A 127 16.87 -41.17 0.20
C SER A 127 18.06 -40.61 -0.59
N PHE A 128 17.80 -39.98 -1.74
CA PHE A 128 18.81 -39.39 -2.60
C PHE A 128 19.45 -38.12 -2.00
N ILE A 129 18.66 -37.31 -1.29
CA ILE A 129 19.13 -36.11 -0.58
C ILE A 129 19.96 -36.51 0.64
N LYS A 130 19.57 -37.59 1.32
CA LYS A 130 20.31 -38.13 2.48
C LYS A 130 21.66 -38.73 2.07
N ASP A 131 21.79 -39.31 0.87
CA ASP A 131 23.09 -39.74 0.35
C ASP A 131 23.19 -39.68 -1.20
N PRO A 132 23.67 -38.56 -1.78
CA PRO A 132 23.61 -38.29 -3.23
C PRO A 132 24.53 -39.18 -4.09
N LYS A 133 25.35 -40.06 -3.48
CA LYS A 133 26.22 -41.00 -4.21
C LYS A 133 25.51 -42.32 -4.57
N GLU A 134 24.32 -42.59 -4.04
CA GLU A 134 23.59 -43.86 -4.25
C GLU A 134 22.81 -43.95 -5.58
N GLY A 135 22.79 -42.89 -6.39
CA GLY A 135 21.94 -42.80 -7.59
C GLY A 135 22.52 -43.19 -8.94
N ALA A 136 23.82 -43.44 -9.05
CA ALA A 136 24.53 -43.47 -10.34
C ALA A 136 24.73 -44.89 -10.94
N GLY A 137 23.98 -45.90 -10.48
CA GLY A 137 24.16 -47.30 -10.87
C GLY A 137 23.12 -47.83 -11.87
N LEU A 138 23.02 -47.27 -13.08
CA LEU A 138 22.32 -47.93 -14.19
C LEU A 138 23.34 -48.68 -15.06
N GLN A 139 23.23 -50.01 -15.07
CA GLN A 139 24.05 -50.91 -15.88
C GLN A 139 23.63 -50.83 -17.36
N GLU A 140 24.50 -50.30 -18.22
CA GLU A 140 24.35 -50.40 -19.69
C GLU A 140 24.85 -51.77 -20.18
N LEU A 141 24.03 -52.44 -20.99
CA LEU A 141 24.41 -53.64 -21.75
C LEU A 141 25.40 -53.26 -22.87
N PRO A 142 26.38 -54.12 -23.21
CA PRO A 142 27.43 -53.79 -24.16
C PRO A 142 26.89 -53.83 -25.59
N ASN A 143 26.88 -52.68 -26.26
CA ASN A 143 26.75 -52.57 -27.71
C ASN A 143 28.03 -51.90 -28.26
N PRO A 144 28.90 -52.64 -28.99
CA PRO A 144 30.26 -52.18 -29.30
C PRO A 144 30.35 -51.01 -30.30
N ASP A 145 29.25 -50.57 -30.90
CA ASP A 145 29.20 -49.36 -31.76
C ASP A 145 28.77 -48.08 -31.03
N SER A 146 28.48 -48.15 -29.72
CA SER A 146 27.99 -46.98 -28.97
C SER A 146 29.11 -46.09 -28.43
N GLN A 147 30.33 -46.62 -28.26
CA GLN A 147 31.39 -45.91 -27.56
C GLN A 147 31.97 -44.77 -28.40
N GLU A 148 32.22 -44.99 -29.70
CA GLU A 148 32.61 -43.90 -30.62
C GLU A 148 31.50 -42.88 -30.80
N ARG A 149 30.23 -43.32 -30.87
CA ARG A 149 29.09 -42.41 -30.98
C ARG A 149 28.91 -41.58 -29.70
N ARG A 150 29.17 -42.17 -28.53
CA ARG A 150 29.12 -41.53 -27.22
C ARG A 150 30.29 -40.58 -27.01
N GLU A 151 31.50 -40.93 -27.42
CA GLU A 151 32.66 -40.04 -27.40
C GLU A 151 32.47 -38.87 -28.36
N ARG A 152 31.89 -39.11 -29.54
CA ARG A 152 31.56 -38.04 -30.49
C ARG A 152 30.48 -37.11 -29.94
N LEU A 153 29.42 -37.64 -29.32
CA LEU A 153 28.38 -36.85 -28.65
C LEU A 153 28.89 -36.14 -27.38
N LEU A 154 29.85 -36.72 -26.65
CA LEU A 154 30.50 -36.08 -25.49
C LEU A 154 31.44 -34.96 -25.92
N LEU A 155 32.14 -35.12 -27.04
CA LEU A 155 32.94 -34.06 -27.65
C LEU A 155 32.06 -32.96 -28.24
N GLU A 156 30.92 -33.32 -28.85
CA GLU A 156 29.94 -32.36 -29.38
C GLU A 156 29.22 -31.61 -28.23
N ALA A 157 28.91 -32.29 -27.13
CA ALA A 157 28.36 -31.69 -25.90
C ALA A 157 29.40 -30.88 -25.12
N LYS A 158 30.69 -31.23 -25.15
CA LYS A 158 31.77 -30.40 -24.60
C LYS A 158 32.10 -29.19 -25.48
N ALA A 159 31.96 -29.33 -26.80
CA ALA A 159 32.14 -28.23 -27.76
C ALA A 159 30.97 -27.25 -27.72
N MET A 160 29.75 -27.73 -27.46
CA MET A 160 28.61 -26.92 -27.06
C MET A 160 28.66 -26.68 -25.55
N LYS A 161 29.59 -25.85 -25.07
CA LYS A 161 29.51 -25.24 -23.73
C LYS A 161 28.21 -24.44 -23.60
N ILE A 162 27.14 -25.14 -23.28
CA ILE A 162 25.93 -24.65 -22.66
C ILE A 162 25.79 -25.50 -21.40
N GLU A 163 26.68 -25.24 -20.43
CA GLU A 163 26.28 -25.36 -19.03
C GLU A 163 25.13 -24.38 -18.86
N LYS A 164 23.90 -24.82 -19.12
CA LYS A 164 22.73 -24.17 -18.53
C LYS A 164 22.74 -24.61 -17.08
N GLU A 165 23.55 -23.91 -16.27
CA GLU A 165 23.06 -23.57 -14.95
C GLU A 165 21.62 -23.10 -15.14
N PRO A 166 20.63 -23.66 -14.42
CA PRO A 166 19.25 -23.22 -14.55
C PRO A 166 19.28 -21.71 -14.43
N ARG A 167 18.85 -21.01 -15.49
CA ARG A 167 18.93 -19.55 -15.52
C ARG A 167 18.30 -19.05 -14.21
N PRO A 168 18.86 -18.06 -13.50
CA PRO A 168 18.33 -17.61 -12.21
C PRO A 168 16.81 -17.33 -12.22
N TYR A 169 16.27 -17.06 -13.41
CA TYR A 169 14.84 -16.94 -13.70
C TYR A 169 14.01 -18.24 -13.50
N GLU A 170 14.51 -19.43 -13.85
CA GLU A 170 13.79 -20.71 -13.73
C GLU A 170 13.65 -21.18 -12.27
N THR A 171 14.64 -20.88 -11.41
CA THR A 171 14.59 -21.13 -9.96
C THR A 171 13.54 -20.24 -9.28
N ARG A 172 13.44 -18.96 -9.68
CA ARG A 172 12.42 -18.02 -9.17
C ARG A 172 10.99 -18.44 -9.52
N PHE A 173 10.77 -19.06 -10.68
CA PHE A 173 9.44 -19.55 -11.08
C PHE A 173 9.02 -20.82 -10.34
N ARG A 174 9.95 -21.76 -10.12
CA ARG A 174 9.67 -22.99 -9.34
C ARG A 174 9.33 -22.70 -7.88
N GLN A 175 9.91 -21.65 -7.29
CA GLN A 175 9.57 -21.22 -5.92
C GLN A 175 8.17 -20.59 -5.79
N ARG A 176 7.58 -20.07 -6.88
CA ARG A 176 6.28 -19.38 -6.84
C ARG A 176 5.08 -20.29 -7.04
N PHE A 177 5.28 -21.49 -7.58
CA PHE A 177 4.21 -22.45 -7.86
C PHE A 177 4.22 -23.57 -6.83
N ASN A 178 3.38 -23.46 -5.81
CA ASN A 178 3.06 -24.59 -4.93
C ASN A 178 1.96 -25.45 -5.57
N PRO A 179 2.29 -26.68 -6.07
CA PRO A 179 1.33 -27.53 -6.75
C PRO A 179 0.18 -27.99 -5.84
N LEU A 180 0.42 -28.10 -4.53
CA LEU A 180 -0.61 -28.48 -3.56
C LEU A 180 -1.63 -27.36 -3.38
N THR A 181 -1.17 -26.10 -3.29
CA THR A 181 -2.06 -24.94 -3.26
C THR A 181 -2.87 -24.81 -4.54
N TRP A 182 -2.24 -25.06 -5.71
CA TRP A 182 -2.96 -25.04 -6.98
C TRP A 182 -4.04 -26.12 -7.03
N LEU A 183 -3.71 -27.36 -6.60
CA LEU A 183 -4.66 -28.47 -6.53
C LEU A 183 -5.81 -28.17 -5.57
N ALA A 184 -5.50 -27.64 -4.39
CA ALA A 184 -6.50 -27.21 -3.42
C ALA A 184 -7.44 -26.13 -4.00
N GLN A 185 -6.89 -25.10 -4.65
CA GLN A 185 -7.68 -24.07 -5.32
C GLN A 185 -8.53 -24.62 -6.47
N TYR A 186 -8.00 -25.59 -7.23
CA TYR A 186 -8.73 -26.28 -8.29
C TYR A 186 -9.91 -27.08 -7.71
N ILE A 187 -9.66 -27.88 -6.68
CA ILE A 187 -10.68 -28.65 -5.97
C ILE A 187 -11.77 -27.71 -5.42
N MET A 188 -11.39 -26.59 -4.79
CA MET A 188 -12.34 -25.62 -4.25
C MET A 188 -13.20 -24.95 -5.33
N ARG A 189 -12.64 -24.67 -6.52
CA ARG A 189 -13.37 -24.04 -7.63
C ARG A 189 -14.34 -24.99 -8.34
N ASN A 190 -13.96 -26.25 -8.49
CA ASN A 190 -14.76 -27.24 -9.23
C ASN A 190 -15.75 -28.00 -8.35
N HIS A 191 -15.61 -27.92 -7.02
CA HIS A 191 -16.55 -28.54 -6.07
C HIS A 191 -17.09 -27.54 -5.04
N PRO A 192 -17.73 -26.43 -5.46
CA PRO A 192 -18.24 -25.41 -4.53
C PRO A 192 -19.35 -25.95 -3.63
N ASP A 193 -20.13 -26.93 -4.08
CA ASP A 193 -21.19 -27.55 -3.29
C ASP A 193 -20.66 -28.43 -2.16
N ALA A 194 -19.49 -29.07 -2.36
CA ALA A 194 -18.84 -29.85 -1.32
C ALA A 194 -18.33 -28.96 -0.17
N LEU A 195 -17.98 -27.71 -0.48
CA LEU A 195 -17.58 -26.69 0.49
C LEU A 195 -18.76 -26.04 1.21
N ASN A 196 -19.83 -25.71 0.49
CA ASN A 196 -20.91 -24.88 1.02
C ASN A 196 -22.08 -25.69 1.60
N ASN A 197 -22.37 -26.86 1.02
CA ASN A 197 -23.62 -27.58 1.28
C ASN A 197 -23.45 -28.85 2.11
N GLY A 198 -22.23 -29.17 2.57
CA GLY A 198 -21.92 -30.32 3.45
C GLY A 198 -22.76 -31.53 3.07
N GLY A 199 -22.39 -32.20 1.97
CA GLY A 199 -23.22 -33.12 1.18
C GLY A 199 -24.38 -33.83 1.90
N GLN A 200 -25.51 -34.01 1.21
CA GLN A 200 -26.82 -34.48 1.74
C GLN A 200 -26.84 -35.78 2.59
N SER A 201 -25.72 -36.48 2.77
CA SER A 201 -25.59 -37.62 3.70
C SER A 201 -24.80 -37.21 4.96
N PRO A 202 -25.44 -37.19 6.15
CA PRO A 202 -24.86 -36.65 7.39
C PRO A 202 -23.48 -37.20 7.78
N GLY A 203 -23.20 -38.49 7.50
CA GLY A 203 -21.94 -39.13 7.87
C GLY A 203 -20.78 -38.93 6.89
N LEU A 204 -21.05 -38.77 5.58
CA LEU A 204 -20.02 -38.39 4.60
C LEU A 204 -19.75 -36.88 4.64
N ALA A 205 -20.78 -36.09 4.96
CA ALA A 205 -20.68 -34.64 5.09
C ALA A 205 -19.63 -34.19 6.10
N GLU A 206 -19.55 -34.85 7.26
CA GLU A 206 -18.65 -34.44 8.34
C GLU A 206 -17.19 -34.69 8.00
N ARG A 207 -16.85 -35.89 7.49
CA ARG A 207 -15.48 -36.21 7.08
C ARG A 207 -15.02 -35.32 5.94
N ASP A 208 -15.87 -35.15 4.92
CA ASP A 208 -15.52 -34.36 3.75
C ASP A 208 -15.41 -32.88 4.15
N ARG A 209 -16.28 -32.38 5.04
CA ARG A 209 -16.17 -31.03 5.62
C ARG A 209 -14.86 -30.81 6.37
N LEU A 210 -14.45 -31.73 7.25
CA LEU A 210 -13.16 -31.61 7.96
C LEU A 210 -11.97 -31.57 7.00
N LEU A 211 -12.01 -32.39 5.94
CA LEU A 211 -10.99 -32.39 4.90
C LEU A 211 -10.98 -31.05 4.13
N PHE A 212 -12.15 -30.57 3.68
CA PHE A 212 -12.26 -29.33 2.93
C PHE A 212 -11.98 -28.08 3.78
N ASP A 213 -12.34 -28.08 5.07
CA ASP A 213 -12.01 -27.02 6.01
C ASP A 213 -10.49 -26.95 6.23
N GLY A 214 -9.82 -28.09 6.39
CA GLY A 214 -8.35 -28.15 6.44
C GLY A 214 -7.70 -27.64 5.15
N ILE A 215 -8.17 -28.09 3.98
CA ILE A 215 -7.68 -27.60 2.68
C ILE A 215 -7.90 -26.09 2.54
N ARG A 216 -9.05 -25.57 2.98
CA ARG A 216 -9.38 -24.15 2.93
C ARG A 216 -8.47 -23.34 3.84
N GLN A 217 -8.22 -23.80 5.06
CA GLN A 217 -7.31 -23.16 6.01
C GLN A 217 -5.90 -23.06 5.43
N GLU A 218 -5.37 -24.16 4.87
CA GLU A 218 -4.06 -24.18 4.23
C GLU A 218 -3.97 -23.22 3.03
N VAL A 219 -5.01 -23.17 2.19
CA VAL A 219 -5.06 -22.22 1.06
C VAL A 219 -5.10 -20.77 1.54
N GLU A 220 -5.87 -20.47 2.58
CA GLU A 220 -5.96 -19.11 3.12
C GLU A 220 -4.69 -18.67 3.85
N ALA A 221 -4.05 -19.57 4.59
CA ALA A 221 -2.74 -19.33 5.22
C ALA A 221 -1.66 -19.07 4.17
N GLU A 222 -1.63 -19.87 3.10
CA GLU A 222 -0.68 -19.69 2.00
C GLU A 222 -0.90 -18.37 1.24
N ARG A 223 -2.17 -18.02 0.99
CA ARG A 223 -2.53 -16.71 0.42
C ARG A 223 -2.09 -15.56 1.33
N GLY A 224 -2.28 -15.71 2.64
CA GLY A 224 -1.83 -14.76 3.65
C GLY A 224 -0.31 -14.60 3.61
N ALA A 225 0.44 -15.70 3.58
CA ALA A 225 1.90 -15.69 3.45
C ALA A 225 2.37 -14.99 2.16
N ARG A 226 1.76 -15.31 1.01
CA ARG A 226 2.09 -14.63 -0.26
C ARG A 226 1.80 -13.14 -0.22
N GLU A 227 0.67 -12.75 0.37
CA GLU A 227 0.30 -11.35 0.51
C GLU A 227 1.28 -10.62 1.43
N ALA A 228 1.67 -11.23 2.55
CA ALA A 228 2.70 -10.69 3.44
C ALA A 228 4.05 -10.54 2.74
N VAL A 229 4.43 -11.45 1.83
CA VAL A 229 5.66 -11.32 1.02
C VAL A 229 5.57 -10.23 -0.05
N ARG A 230 4.37 -9.93 -0.58
CA ARG A 230 4.20 -8.84 -1.56
C ARG A 230 4.38 -7.45 -0.95
N ARG A 231 4.26 -7.35 0.37
CA ARG A 231 4.27 -6.10 1.14
C ARG A 231 5.67 -5.76 1.65
N LEU A 232 6.68 -5.88 0.78
CA LEU A 232 8.06 -5.57 1.14
C LEU A 232 8.21 -4.09 1.54
N ASP A 233 7.49 -3.20 0.87
CA ASP A 233 7.50 -1.76 1.19
C ASP A 233 6.96 -1.51 2.62
N ASP A 234 5.93 -2.23 3.06
CA ASP A 234 5.40 -2.14 4.43
C ASP A 234 6.45 -2.66 5.45
N ILE A 235 7.13 -3.76 5.12
CA ILE A 235 8.20 -4.37 5.94
C ILE A 235 9.37 -3.40 6.10
N GLU A 236 9.80 -2.75 5.00
CA GLU A 236 10.87 -1.76 5.01
C GLU A 236 10.48 -0.52 5.84
N ALA A 237 9.25 -0.03 5.68
CA ALA A 237 8.74 1.08 6.50
C ALA A 237 8.75 0.76 8.00
N VAL A 238 8.28 -0.44 8.38
CA VAL A 238 8.27 -0.89 9.78
C VAL A 238 9.69 -1.13 10.31
N PHE A 239 10.60 -1.61 9.47
CA PHE A 239 12.01 -1.74 9.81
C PHE A 239 12.61 -0.39 10.21
N HIS A 240 12.42 0.65 9.38
CA HIS A 240 12.90 1.99 9.69
C HIS A 240 12.26 2.57 10.96
N LEU A 241 10.97 2.31 11.18
CA LEU A 241 10.28 2.73 12.41
C LEU A 241 10.89 2.07 13.65
N THR A 242 11.15 0.76 13.58
CA THR A 242 11.77 -0.01 14.67
C THR A 242 13.19 0.49 14.95
N ARG A 243 13.98 0.68 13.90
CA ARG A 243 15.35 1.23 13.98
C ARG A 243 15.35 2.64 14.59
N LYS A 244 14.40 3.51 14.20
CA LYS A 244 14.27 4.87 14.76
C LYS A 244 13.97 4.83 16.26
N GLN A 245 13.23 3.85 16.75
CA GLN A 245 12.91 3.70 18.17
C GLN A 245 14.11 3.19 19.00
N ASN A 246 14.89 2.25 18.45
CA ASN A 246 15.97 1.56 19.19
C ASN A 246 17.38 2.04 18.81
N GLY A 247 17.50 2.96 17.85
CA GLY A 247 18.76 3.50 17.31
C GLY A 247 19.45 2.56 16.32
N LYS A 248 19.41 1.25 16.56
CA LYS A 248 19.89 0.18 15.68
C LYS A 248 18.86 -0.94 15.60
N PHE A 249 18.90 -1.72 14.52
CA PHE A 249 18.07 -2.91 14.40
C PHE A 249 18.90 -4.19 14.61
N THR A 250 18.58 -4.94 15.65
CA THR A 250 19.23 -6.20 16.04
C THR A 250 18.20 -7.35 16.09
N PRO A 251 18.62 -8.63 16.14
CA PRO A 251 17.70 -9.77 16.28
C PRO A 251 16.80 -9.68 17.52
N ALA A 252 17.27 -9.06 18.60
CA ALA A 252 16.46 -8.80 19.80
C ALA A 252 15.25 -7.88 19.54
N ASP A 253 15.28 -7.13 18.44
CA ASP A 253 14.21 -6.21 18.02
C ASP A 253 13.16 -6.91 17.14
N LEU A 254 13.36 -8.16 16.72
CA LEU A 254 12.41 -8.90 15.88
C LEU A 254 11.01 -9.04 16.51
N PRO A 255 10.84 -9.28 17.82
CA PRO A 255 9.51 -9.29 18.44
C PRO A 255 8.81 -7.93 18.32
N LEU A 256 9.54 -6.83 18.55
CA LEU A 256 9.01 -5.48 18.42
C LEU A 256 8.64 -5.17 16.96
N PHE A 257 9.49 -5.56 16.02
CA PHE A 257 9.24 -5.43 14.60
C PHE A 257 7.94 -6.13 14.18
N VAL A 258 7.72 -7.37 14.64
CA VAL A 258 6.48 -8.11 14.38
C VAL A 258 5.27 -7.42 15.01
N ASP A 259 5.38 -6.89 16.22
CA ASP A 259 4.30 -6.16 16.88
C ASP A 259 3.95 -4.86 16.14
N LEU A 260 4.95 -4.13 15.68
CA LEU A 260 4.74 -2.93 14.88
C LEU A 260 4.16 -3.27 13.51
N LEU A 261 4.55 -4.40 12.91
CA LEU A 261 3.99 -4.87 11.63
C LEU A 261 2.53 -5.28 11.79
N ASP A 262 2.19 -5.97 12.88
CA ASP A 262 0.82 -6.32 13.24
C ASP A 262 -0.05 -5.06 13.43
N GLU A 263 0.45 -4.06 14.15
CA GLU A 263 -0.22 -2.78 14.35
C GLU A 263 -0.36 -2.01 13.01
N PHE A 264 0.69 -2.00 12.18
CA PHE A 264 0.70 -1.33 10.88
C PHE A 264 -0.33 -1.91 9.91
N TRP A 265 -0.58 -3.23 9.99
CA TRP A 265 -1.60 -3.95 9.25
C TRP A 265 -2.95 -4.05 9.98
N ASN A 266 -3.05 -3.47 11.19
CA ASN A 266 -4.26 -3.46 12.03
C ASN A 266 -4.80 -4.88 12.34
N LEU A 267 -3.90 -5.82 12.62
CA LEU A 267 -4.23 -7.24 12.84
C LEU A 267 -4.54 -7.59 14.30
N SER A 268 -4.38 -6.63 15.22
CA SER A 268 -4.82 -6.73 16.62
C SER A 268 -4.18 -7.90 17.39
N GLY A 269 -2.92 -8.19 17.10
CA GLY A 269 -2.12 -9.27 17.69
C GLY A 269 -2.16 -10.58 16.92
N ALA A 270 -2.99 -10.72 15.88
CA ALA A 270 -3.15 -11.99 15.17
C ALA A 270 -1.84 -12.47 14.52
N LEU A 271 -0.99 -11.57 14.02
CA LEU A 271 0.31 -11.92 13.46
C LEU A 271 1.33 -12.22 14.57
N SER A 272 1.33 -11.42 15.62
CA SER A 272 2.31 -11.58 16.71
C SER A 272 2.04 -12.78 17.60
N ASP A 273 0.78 -13.25 17.67
CA ASP A 273 0.39 -14.48 18.34
C ASP A 273 0.63 -15.73 17.47
N ALA A 274 0.64 -15.57 16.14
CA ALA A 274 0.90 -16.66 15.20
C ALA A 274 2.37 -17.13 15.18
N ILE A 275 3.31 -16.24 15.51
CA ILE A 275 4.75 -16.53 15.47
C ILE A 275 5.21 -17.01 16.86
N PRO A 276 5.66 -18.28 17.00
CA PRO A 276 6.11 -18.82 18.28
C PRO A 276 7.35 -18.10 18.81
N ASP A 277 7.43 -17.94 20.13
CA ASP A 277 8.59 -17.31 20.78
C ASP A 277 9.92 -18.02 20.47
N ALA A 278 9.88 -19.33 20.19
CA ALA A 278 11.03 -20.11 19.77
C ALA A 278 11.71 -19.56 18.50
N VAL A 279 10.95 -18.94 17.59
CA VAL A 279 11.51 -18.29 16.39
C VAL A 279 12.45 -17.15 16.77
N PHE A 280 12.03 -16.33 17.73
CA PHE A 280 12.81 -15.18 18.18
C PHE A 280 14.03 -15.63 19.00
N LEU A 281 13.86 -16.66 19.83
CA LEU A 281 14.95 -17.26 20.59
C LEU A 281 15.98 -17.92 19.65
N GLU A 282 15.57 -18.66 18.62
CA GLU A 282 16.48 -19.21 17.60
C GLU A 282 17.27 -18.09 16.88
N ALA A 283 16.62 -16.96 16.60
CA ALA A 283 17.27 -15.81 15.97
C ALA A 283 18.27 -15.10 16.89
N GLU A 284 18.01 -15.08 18.21
CA GLU A 284 18.89 -14.52 19.23
C GLU A 284 20.07 -15.47 19.56
N GLU A 285 19.79 -16.78 19.68
CA GLU A 285 20.77 -17.83 19.99
C GLU A 285 21.71 -18.16 18.83
N ALA A 286 21.28 -17.96 17.57
CA ALA A 286 22.14 -18.11 16.40
C ALA A 286 23.37 -17.17 16.41
N ASP A 287 23.49 -16.33 17.43
CA ASP A 287 24.42 -15.22 17.57
C ASP A 287 24.16 -14.18 16.46
N LEU A 288 24.23 -12.90 16.82
CA LEU A 288 24.06 -11.78 15.89
C LEU A 288 24.91 -11.96 14.62
N ILE A 289 26.12 -12.44 14.84
CA ILE A 289 27.11 -12.75 13.83
C ILE A 289 26.68 -13.96 12.98
N GLY A 290 26.05 -14.99 13.55
CA GLY A 290 25.63 -16.19 12.82
C GLY A 290 24.40 -15.95 11.95
N LEU A 291 23.38 -15.25 12.47
CA LEU A 291 22.21 -14.86 11.67
C LEU A 291 22.61 -13.88 10.56
N ALA A 292 23.34 -12.81 10.88
CA ALA A 292 23.79 -11.84 9.88
C ALA A 292 24.74 -12.47 8.85
N LYS A 293 25.69 -13.33 9.25
CA LYS A 293 26.55 -14.05 8.28
C LYS A 293 25.74 -14.99 7.40
N ARG A 294 24.74 -15.67 7.94
CA ARG A 294 23.88 -16.58 7.18
C ARG A 294 23.03 -15.81 6.18
N LEU A 295 22.38 -14.72 6.60
CA LEU A 295 21.58 -13.86 5.72
C LEU A 295 22.46 -13.18 4.66
N LYS A 296 23.67 -12.74 5.03
CA LYS A 296 24.67 -12.23 4.08
C LYS A 296 25.10 -13.29 3.08
N ALA A 297 25.32 -14.54 3.50
CA ALA A 297 25.64 -15.65 2.60
C ALA A 297 24.45 -15.97 1.67
N GLU A 298 23.22 -15.98 2.18
CA GLU A 298 22.01 -16.17 1.37
C GLU A 298 21.82 -15.02 0.36
N ARG A 299 22.12 -13.77 0.74
CA ARG A 299 22.15 -12.62 -0.16
C ARG A 299 23.19 -12.79 -1.27
N MET A 300 24.42 -13.19 -0.93
CA MET A 300 25.48 -13.47 -1.91
C MET A 300 25.14 -14.64 -2.85
N MET A 301 24.32 -15.58 -2.41
CA MET A 301 23.83 -16.68 -3.25
C MET A 301 22.65 -16.23 -4.14
N ALA A 302 21.87 -15.24 -3.71
CA ALA A 302 20.70 -14.73 -4.41
C ALA A 302 21.01 -13.64 -5.45
N GLY A 303 22.01 -12.79 -5.18
CA GLY A 303 22.59 -11.83 -6.12
C GLY A 303 23.98 -12.34 -6.51
N GLY A 304 24.17 -12.74 -7.77
CA GLY A 304 25.39 -13.40 -8.24
C GLY A 304 26.68 -12.67 -7.82
N ALA A 305 27.77 -13.43 -7.69
CA ALA A 305 29.05 -13.06 -7.08
C ALA A 305 29.74 -11.76 -7.57
N ASP A 306 29.20 -11.09 -8.57
CA ASP A 306 29.76 -9.88 -9.18
C ASP A 306 29.59 -8.61 -8.31
N GLU A 307 28.65 -8.55 -7.36
CA GLU A 307 28.47 -7.36 -6.49
C GLU A 307 29.38 -7.33 -5.25
N ALA A 308 29.98 -8.48 -4.86
CA ALA A 308 30.76 -8.57 -3.63
C ALA A 308 32.21 -8.04 -3.75
N ALA A 309 32.71 -7.86 -4.97
CA ALA A 309 34.10 -7.44 -5.20
C ALA A 309 34.33 -5.92 -5.07
N ASP A 310 33.27 -5.11 -5.18
CA ASP A 310 33.38 -3.65 -5.21
C ASP A 310 33.26 -2.99 -3.82
N GLU A 311 32.84 -3.70 -2.76
CA GLU A 311 32.69 -3.13 -1.41
C GLU A 311 34.02 -3.04 -0.61
N GLU A 312 35.09 -3.72 -1.02
CA GLU A 312 36.42 -3.61 -0.38
C GLU A 312 37.32 -2.52 -1.02
N GLY A 313 36.83 -1.83 -2.05
CA GLY A 313 37.55 -0.79 -2.78
C GLY A 313 37.42 0.61 -2.17
N ASP A 314 38.46 1.02 -1.44
CA ASP A 314 38.85 2.39 -1.04
C ASP A 314 37.72 3.45 -0.96
N GLY A 315 37.22 3.63 0.27
CA GLY A 315 36.13 4.53 0.61
C GLY A 315 36.38 5.98 0.20
N LYS A 316 35.62 6.46 -0.79
CA LYS A 316 35.26 7.86 -0.95
C LYS A 316 34.10 8.00 -1.95
N GLY A 317 32.90 8.21 -1.42
CA GLY A 317 31.87 8.93 -2.18
C GLY A 317 30.65 8.11 -2.60
N SER A 318 29.93 7.53 -1.66
CA SER A 318 28.48 7.64 -1.69
C SER A 318 27.98 7.69 -0.25
N GLY A 319 27.05 8.60 0.05
CA GLY A 319 26.49 8.79 1.39
C GLY A 319 25.54 7.66 1.80
N GLY A 320 25.88 6.42 1.49
CA GLY A 320 25.15 5.25 1.96
C GLY A 320 25.22 5.17 3.48
N GLU A 321 24.09 4.93 4.12
CA GLU A 321 24.05 4.70 5.56
C GLU A 321 24.99 3.54 5.92
N VAL A 322 25.99 3.83 6.75
CA VAL A 322 26.95 2.82 7.22
C VAL A 322 26.28 2.06 8.37
N TYR A 323 25.81 0.85 8.07
CA TYR A 323 25.25 -0.07 9.08
C TYR A 323 26.37 -0.62 9.97
N GLY A 324 26.08 -0.73 11.27
CA GLY A 324 27.02 -1.35 12.22
C GLY A 324 27.26 -2.83 11.89
N LYS A 325 28.42 -3.37 12.29
CA LYS A 325 28.75 -4.81 12.09
C LYS A 325 27.73 -5.78 12.71
N ASP A 326 26.96 -5.29 13.67
CA ASP A 326 25.94 -6.03 14.43
C ASP A 326 24.52 -5.54 14.11
N GLU A 327 24.32 -4.81 13.00
CA GLU A 327 23.02 -4.26 12.59
C GLU A 327 22.46 -5.03 11.40
N LEU A 328 21.18 -5.41 11.48
CA LEU A 328 20.47 -6.02 10.36
C LEU A 328 20.08 -4.93 9.36
N THR A 329 20.24 -5.22 8.07
CA THR A 329 19.80 -4.36 6.97
C THR A 329 18.35 -4.66 6.55
N PRO A 330 17.69 -3.78 5.77
CA PRO A 330 16.37 -4.08 5.21
C PRO A 330 16.32 -5.38 4.40
N ASP A 331 17.39 -5.70 3.68
CA ASP A 331 17.51 -6.95 2.91
C ASP A 331 17.55 -8.17 3.82
N ASP A 332 18.31 -8.10 4.93
CA ASP A 332 18.40 -9.18 5.91
C ASP A 332 17.02 -9.50 6.49
N ILE A 333 16.23 -8.46 6.81
CA ILE A 333 14.86 -8.62 7.30
C ILE A 333 13.93 -9.19 6.24
N THR A 334 14.07 -8.78 4.98
CA THR A 334 13.29 -9.35 3.87
C THR A 334 13.59 -10.84 3.68
N ILE A 335 14.86 -11.24 3.76
CA ILE A 335 15.28 -12.64 3.65
C ILE A 335 14.75 -13.44 4.84
N TRP A 336 14.95 -12.94 6.07
CA TRP A 336 14.42 -13.55 7.29
C TRP A 336 12.90 -13.73 7.21
N TRP A 337 12.16 -12.71 6.79
CA TRP A 337 10.71 -12.75 6.66
C TRP A 337 10.24 -13.79 5.64
N ARG A 338 10.88 -13.85 4.46
CA ARG A 338 10.54 -14.87 3.46
C ARG A 338 10.83 -16.27 3.96
N ARG A 339 11.93 -16.46 4.67
CA ARG A 339 12.29 -17.75 5.24
C ARG A 339 11.31 -18.18 6.32
N LEU A 340 10.95 -17.25 7.20
CA LEU A 340 9.92 -17.44 8.22
C LEU A 340 8.62 -17.96 7.60
N LEU A 341 8.16 -17.32 6.52
CA LEU A 341 6.90 -17.64 5.87
C LEU A 341 6.92 -18.89 4.99
N ASN A 342 8.07 -19.27 4.43
CA ASN A 342 8.16 -20.38 3.47
C ASN A 342 8.73 -21.68 4.08
N GLU A 343 9.84 -21.58 4.81
CA GLU A 343 10.56 -22.74 5.33
C GLU A 343 10.12 -23.06 6.76
N ASP A 344 10.06 -22.04 7.60
CA ASP A 344 9.80 -22.23 9.02
C ASP A 344 8.31 -22.34 9.33
N ALA A 345 7.43 -21.81 8.47
CA ALA A 345 5.99 -21.90 8.69
C ALA A 345 5.50 -23.35 8.82
N ALA A 346 5.96 -24.25 7.95
CA ALA A 346 5.61 -25.67 8.02
C ALA A 346 6.31 -26.37 9.21
N ARG A 347 7.58 -26.02 9.48
CA ARG A 347 8.38 -26.62 10.57
C ARG A 347 7.84 -26.27 11.95
N LEU A 348 7.46 -25.02 12.13
CA LEU A 348 7.07 -24.43 13.42
C LEU A 348 5.56 -24.25 13.57
N LYS A 349 4.78 -24.68 12.57
CA LYS A 349 3.31 -24.55 12.52
C LYS A 349 2.87 -23.11 12.73
N ILE A 350 3.48 -22.19 12.00
CA ILE A 350 3.11 -20.76 12.03
C ILE A 350 1.79 -20.62 11.26
N GLU A 351 0.70 -20.38 11.98
CA GLU A 351 -0.61 -20.17 11.39
C GLU A 351 -0.78 -18.70 10.97
N MET A 352 -0.41 -18.40 9.73
CA MET A 352 -0.57 -17.03 9.20
C MET A 352 -2.03 -16.57 9.26
N PRO A 353 -2.28 -15.29 9.61
CA PRO A 353 -3.63 -14.72 9.57
C PRO A 353 -4.31 -15.01 8.21
N PRO A 354 -5.59 -15.41 8.21
CA PRO A 354 -6.30 -15.70 6.97
C PRO A 354 -6.25 -14.51 6.01
N TYR A 355 -6.05 -14.77 4.72
CA TYR A 355 -5.98 -13.72 3.70
C TYR A 355 -7.21 -12.81 3.73
N ALA A 356 -8.41 -13.35 3.98
CA ALA A 356 -9.62 -12.55 4.14
C ALA A 356 -9.52 -11.46 5.22
N LEU A 357 -8.87 -11.76 6.36
CA LEU A 357 -8.67 -10.78 7.44
C LEU A 357 -7.67 -9.70 7.01
N LEU A 358 -6.52 -10.10 6.46
CA LEU A 358 -5.50 -9.20 5.92
C LEU A 358 -6.12 -8.26 4.87
N ALA A 359 -6.84 -8.80 3.89
CA ALA A 359 -7.47 -8.04 2.82
C ALA A 359 -8.52 -7.05 3.37
N SER A 360 -9.35 -7.47 4.33
CA SER A 360 -10.35 -6.61 4.96
C SER A 360 -9.70 -5.42 5.68
N LYS A 361 -8.68 -5.67 6.50
CA LYS A 361 -7.99 -4.61 7.25
C LYS A 361 -7.25 -3.63 6.36
N MET A 362 -6.70 -4.12 5.27
CA MET A 362 -6.04 -3.28 4.27
C MET A 362 -7.02 -2.42 3.49
N GLN A 363 -8.19 -2.97 3.16
CA GLN A 363 -9.27 -2.20 2.53
C GLN A 363 -9.79 -1.10 3.48
N GLU A 364 -10.01 -1.42 4.76
CA GLU A 364 -10.37 -0.44 5.80
C GLU A 364 -9.32 0.69 5.91
N LYS A 365 -8.03 0.34 5.93
CA LYS A 365 -6.93 1.31 5.98
C LYS A 365 -6.93 2.23 4.76
N LYS A 366 -7.06 1.67 3.56
CA LYS A 366 -7.11 2.43 2.31
C LYS A 366 -8.31 3.38 2.25
N GLU A 367 -9.48 2.93 2.68
CA GLU A 367 -10.69 3.77 2.73
C GLU A 367 -10.55 4.91 3.75
N ARG A 368 -9.87 4.66 4.86
CA ARG A 368 -9.56 5.70 5.85
C ARG A 368 -8.60 6.74 5.28
N GLU A 369 -7.50 6.30 4.66
CA GLU A 369 -6.51 7.19 4.03
C GLU A 369 -7.15 8.03 2.92
N GLU A 370 -8.00 7.44 2.08
CA GLU A 370 -8.75 8.16 1.04
C GLU A 370 -9.72 9.18 1.62
N ARG A 371 -10.40 8.85 2.73
CA ARG A 371 -11.29 9.77 3.44
C ARG A 371 -10.52 10.94 4.02
N GLU A 372 -9.42 10.69 4.72
CA GLU A 372 -8.55 11.72 5.29
C GLU A 372 -7.97 12.64 4.20
N ALA A 373 -7.50 12.07 3.09
CA ALA A 373 -6.99 12.84 1.95
C ALA A 373 -8.09 13.72 1.33
N ARG A 374 -9.33 13.23 1.25
CA ARG A 374 -10.48 14.00 0.75
C ARG A 374 -10.84 15.16 1.68
N GLU A 375 -10.88 14.90 2.99
CA GLU A 375 -11.16 15.93 4.00
C GLU A 375 -10.06 17.02 4.01
N GLU A 376 -8.80 16.63 3.87
CA GLU A 376 -7.67 17.55 3.76
C GLU A 376 -7.72 18.38 2.47
N ALA A 377 -8.04 17.75 1.33
CA ALA A 377 -8.20 18.45 0.06
C ALA A 377 -9.35 19.48 0.13
N GLU A 378 -10.47 19.13 0.77
CA GLU A 378 -11.57 20.07 1.01
C GLU A 378 -11.17 21.20 1.95
N ARG A 379 -10.41 20.93 3.01
CA ARG A 379 -9.88 21.95 3.92
C ARG A 379 -9.00 22.94 3.17
N ILE A 380 -8.04 22.45 2.39
CA ILE A 380 -7.14 23.28 1.57
C ILE A 380 -7.93 24.11 0.56
N LYS A 381 -8.98 23.52 -0.05
CA LYS A 381 -9.84 24.24 -0.99
C LYS A 381 -10.58 25.41 -0.29
N ARG A 382 -11.18 25.17 0.87
CA ARG A 382 -11.86 26.22 1.66
C ARG A 382 -10.91 27.32 2.09
N GLU A 383 -9.69 26.97 2.53
CA GLU A 383 -8.66 27.95 2.89
C GLU A 383 -8.23 28.82 1.69
N LYS A 384 -8.06 28.21 0.51
CA LYS A 384 -7.75 28.95 -0.73
C LYS A 384 -8.88 29.89 -1.13
N GLU A 385 -10.13 29.46 -1.04
CA GLU A 385 -11.31 30.29 -1.33
C GLU A 385 -11.38 31.48 -0.36
N LEU A 386 -11.19 31.26 0.94
CA LEU A 386 -11.14 32.32 1.94
C LEU A 386 -9.98 33.30 1.70
N MET A 387 -8.80 32.81 1.32
CA MET A 387 -7.66 33.66 0.99
C MET A 387 -7.95 34.52 -0.26
N ALA A 388 -8.60 33.96 -1.28
CA ALA A 388 -8.99 34.68 -2.48
C ALA A 388 -10.01 35.80 -2.18
N ILE A 389 -11.00 35.53 -1.33
CA ILE A 389 -11.98 36.54 -0.87
C ILE A 389 -11.25 37.69 -0.16
N ARG A 390 -10.34 37.39 0.78
CA ARG A 390 -9.55 38.42 1.48
C ARG A 390 -8.68 39.25 0.54
N GLN A 391 -8.03 38.62 -0.44
CA GLN A 391 -7.21 39.34 -1.43
C GLN A 391 -8.07 40.28 -2.29
N GLU A 392 -9.25 39.83 -2.73
CA GLU A 392 -10.15 40.66 -3.50
C GLU A 392 -10.67 41.85 -2.69
N GLN A 393 -11.01 41.65 -1.41
CA GLN A 393 -11.40 42.75 -0.53
C GLN A 393 -10.26 43.75 -0.30
N GLN A 394 -9.04 43.27 -0.05
CA GLN A 394 -7.89 44.15 0.08
C GLN A 394 -7.67 44.97 -1.19
N ARG A 395 -7.77 44.34 -2.36
CA ARG A 395 -7.69 45.04 -3.65
C ARG A 395 -8.77 46.12 -3.80
N ARG A 396 -9.99 45.86 -3.32
CA ARG A 396 -11.09 46.87 -3.30
C ARG A 396 -10.78 48.01 -2.34
N ARG A 397 -10.26 47.72 -1.14
CA ARG A 397 -9.79 48.75 -0.17
C ARG A 397 -8.73 49.64 -0.78
N ASP A 398 -7.68 49.05 -1.36
CA ASP A 398 -6.58 49.81 -1.97
C ASP A 398 -7.07 50.73 -3.09
N LYS A 399 -8.00 50.24 -3.93
CA LYS A 399 -8.64 51.05 -4.98
C LYS A 399 -9.51 52.17 -4.42
N TYR A 400 -10.26 51.89 -3.36
CA TYR A 400 -11.10 52.88 -2.69
C TYR A 400 -10.25 53.98 -2.06
N ASP A 401 -9.20 53.62 -1.32
CA ASP A 401 -8.26 54.55 -0.71
C ASP A 401 -7.55 55.41 -1.76
N TYR A 402 -7.21 54.82 -2.92
CA TYR A 402 -6.69 55.57 -4.05
C TYR A 402 -7.69 56.61 -4.57
N CYS A 403 -8.95 56.21 -4.83
CA CYS A 403 -9.98 57.14 -5.30
C CYS A 403 -10.26 58.25 -4.28
N ARG A 404 -10.26 57.91 -2.99
CA ARG A 404 -10.42 58.88 -1.91
C ARG A 404 -9.30 59.93 -1.91
N LYS A 405 -8.04 59.53 -2.04
CA LYS A 405 -6.91 60.47 -2.15
C LYS A 405 -7.03 61.37 -3.38
N VAL A 406 -7.41 60.81 -4.53
CA VAL A 406 -7.66 61.59 -5.75
C VAL A 406 -8.77 62.62 -5.52
N ALA A 407 -9.86 62.24 -4.84
CA ALA A 407 -10.94 63.15 -4.49
C ALA A 407 -10.53 64.27 -3.51
N GLU A 408 -9.61 63.97 -2.59
CA GLU A 408 -9.01 64.93 -1.67
C GLU A 408 -8.04 65.90 -2.36
N ASP A 409 -7.55 65.61 -3.56
CA ASP A 409 -6.64 66.48 -4.32
C ASP A 409 -7.38 67.29 -5.39
N ASP A 410 -8.37 66.68 -6.07
CA ASP A 410 -9.11 67.27 -7.18
C ASP A 410 -9.98 68.48 -6.79
N VAL A 411 -9.90 69.55 -7.60
CA VAL A 411 -10.57 70.83 -7.34
C VAL A 411 -12.09 70.73 -7.50
N HIS A 412 -12.57 69.93 -8.47
CA HIS A 412 -13.99 69.78 -8.75
C HIS A 412 -14.69 68.90 -7.70
N LEU A 413 -14.03 67.83 -7.24
CA LEU A 413 -14.53 66.99 -6.15
C LEU A 413 -14.56 67.73 -4.82
N LYS A 414 -13.59 68.60 -4.54
CA LYS A 414 -13.65 69.52 -3.39
C LYS A 414 -14.86 70.45 -3.45
N ALA A 415 -15.13 71.05 -4.61
CA ALA A 415 -16.28 71.93 -4.79
C ALA A 415 -17.62 71.19 -4.63
N LEU A 416 -17.70 69.93 -5.09
CA LEU A 416 -18.85 69.05 -4.85
C LEU A 416 -19.05 68.76 -3.37
N LEU A 417 -17.99 68.35 -2.67
CA LEU A 417 -18.02 68.03 -1.24
C LEU A 417 -18.34 69.25 -0.36
N ALA A 418 -17.91 70.44 -0.76
CA ALA A 418 -18.24 71.69 -0.09
C ALA A 418 -19.70 72.15 -0.35
N GLY A 419 -20.39 71.54 -1.30
CA GLY A 419 -21.75 71.95 -1.71
C GLY A 419 -21.77 73.23 -2.55
N GLU A 420 -20.63 73.66 -3.07
CA GLU A 420 -20.52 74.85 -3.93
C GLU A 420 -21.01 74.56 -5.36
N LYS A 421 -20.86 73.31 -5.81
CA LYS A 421 -21.28 72.84 -7.13
C LYS A 421 -21.97 71.48 -7.01
N LYS A 422 -22.68 71.09 -8.07
CA LYS A 422 -23.30 69.77 -8.23
C LYS A 422 -23.02 69.20 -9.62
N LEU A 423 -23.15 67.89 -9.78
CA LEU A 423 -23.14 67.21 -11.09
C LEU A 423 -24.55 66.71 -11.39
N GLN A 424 -25.20 67.27 -12.39
CA GLN A 424 -26.59 66.95 -12.77
C GLN A 424 -26.75 66.91 -14.29
N GLY A 425 -27.53 65.95 -14.79
CA GLY A 425 -27.87 65.82 -16.20
C GLY A 425 -26.67 65.43 -17.10
N VAL A 426 -26.92 65.49 -18.42
CA VAL A 426 -25.93 65.19 -19.48
C VAL A 426 -25.55 66.46 -20.26
N GLU A 427 -26.10 67.62 -19.88
CA GLU A 427 -25.81 68.94 -20.47
C GLU A 427 -25.15 69.86 -19.43
N GLU A 428 -24.19 70.68 -19.88
CA GLU A 428 -23.46 71.56 -18.97
C GLU A 428 -24.37 72.72 -18.54
N VAL A 429 -24.78 72.69 -17.27
CA VAL A 429 -25.58 73.77 -16.67
C VAL A 429 -24.65 74.72 -15.92
N GLU A 430 -24.95 76.02 -15.97
CA GLU A 430 -24.30 77.02 -15.13
C GLU A 430 -24.37 76.58 -13.66
N GLU A 431 -23.29 76.75 -12.88
CA GLU A 431 -23.12 76.23 -11.51
C GLU A 431 -22.83 74.72 -11.34
N CYS A 432 -22.62 73.97 -12.43
CA CYS A 432 -22.20 72.57 -12.35
C CYS A 432 -20.68 72.37 -12.47
N VAL A 433 -20.19 71.20 -12.04
CA VAL A 433 -18.82 70.76 -12.38
C VAL A 433 -18.76 70.31 -13.85
N PRO A 434 -17.58 70.39 -14.52
CA PRO A 434 -17.43 69.90 -15.88
C PRO A 434 -17.84 68.43 -16.01
N MET A 435 -18.40 68.01 -17.15
CA MET A 435 -18.80 66.60 -17.36
C MET A 435 -17.67 65.71 -17.89
N ARG A 436 -16.45 66.22 -17.97
CA ARG A 436 -15.24 65.49 -18.40
C ARG A 436 -14.09 65.81 -17.46
N GLY A 437 -13.21 64.84 -17.23
CA GLY A 437 -12.00 65.01 -16.43
C GLY A 437 -11.80 63.89 -15.40
N ASP A 438 -10.68 63.97 -14.67
CA ASP A 438 -10.27 62.97 -13.69
C ASP A 438 -11.29 62.77 -12.55
N HIS A 439 -12.06 63.81 -12.21
CA HIS A 439 -13.12 63.72 -11.21
C HIS A 439 -14.26 62.80 -11.65
N ILE A 440 -14.60 62.79 -12.94
CA ILE A 440 -15.62 61.90 -13.49
C ILE A 440 -15.14 60.45 -13.42
N ASP A 441 -13.90 60.20 -13.82
CA ASP A 441 -13.29 58.86 -13.71
C ASP A 441 -13.22 58.37 -12.27
N CYS A 442 -12.91 59.27 -11.33
CA CYS A 442 -12.92 58.96 -9.90
C CYS A 442 -14.33 58.57 -9.42
N LEU A 443 -15.36 59.34 -9.77
CA LEU A 443 -16.76 59.03 -9.42
C LEU A 443 -17.21 57.69 -10.00
N ARG A 444 -16.90 57.42 -11.27
CA ARG A 444 -17.22 56.13 -11.91
C ARG A 444 -16.55 54.96 -11.21
N ARG A 445 -15.26 55.10 -10.85
CA ARG A 445 -14.52 54.07 -10.10
C ARG A 445 -15.13 53.84 -8.72
N LEU A 446 -15.53 54.90 -8.01
CA LEU A 446 -16.23 54.79 -6.74
C LEU A 446 -17.55 54.05 -6.92
N LEU A 447 -18.39 54.42 -7.88
CA LEU A 447 -19.66 53.72 -8.17
C LEU A 447 -19.45 52.23 -8.44
N ILE A 448 -18.43 51.87 -9.25
CA ILE A 448 -18.07 50.47 -9.51
C ILE A 448 -17.66 49.75 -8.21
N LEU A 449 -16.89 50.39 -7.33
CA LEU A 449 -16.50 49.83 -6.03
C LEU A 449 -17.70 49.59 -5.12
N TRP A 450 -18.71 50.45 -5.21
CA TRP A 450 -20.02 50.30 -4.54
C TRP A 450 -20.97 49.32 -5.25
N GLN A 451 -20.50 48.61 -6.28
CA GLN A 451 -21.27 47.64 -7.08
C GLN A 451 -22.42 48.26 -7.87
N CYS A 452 -22.38 49.58 -8.12
CA CYS A 452 -23.29 50.26 -9.02
C CYS A 452 -22.68 50.21 -10.44
N PRO A 453 -23.26 49.43 -11.37
CA PRO A 453 -22.62 49.15 -12.65
C PRO A 453 -22.54 50.40 -13.52
N VAL A 454 -21.33 50.74 -13.94
CA VAL A 454 -21.04 51.81 -14.91
C VAL A 454 -20.50 51.19 -16.19
N ARG A 455 -20.77 51.79 -17.35
CA ARG A 455 -20.15 51.35 -18.62
C ARG A 455 -18.62 51.47 -18.52
N GLU A 456 -17.90 50.38 -18.78
CA GLU A 456 -16.44 50.28 -18.64
C GLU A 456 -15.62 51.11 -19.65
N ASN A 457 -16.21 52.09 -20.34
CA ASN A 457 -15.49 53.01 -21.21
C ASN A 457 -14.72 54.05 -20.37
N LEU A 458 -13.72 53.57 -19.63
CA LEU A 458 -12.86 54.30 -18.69
C LEU A 458 -11.77 55.13 -19.37
N GLY A 459 -11.97 55.53 -20.63
CA GLY A 459 -11.09 56.52 -21.24
C GLY A 459 -11.44 57.88 -20.65
N GLY A 460 -10.50 58.55 -19.97
CA GLY A 460 -10.71 59.79 -19.19
C GLY A 460 -11.19 61.03 -19.97
N GLU A 461 -11.59 60.85 -21.22
CA GLU A 461 -12.24 61.87 -22.05
C GLU A 461 -13.74 61.63 -22.24
N ALA A 462 -14.28 60.48 -21.78
CA ALA A 462 -15.68 60.14 -21.94
C ALA A 462 -16.57 61.06 -21.07
N PRO A 463 -17.52 61.80 -21.66
CA PRO A 463 -18.41 62.68 -20.90
C PRO A 463 -19.30 61.87 -19.96
N TRP A 464 -19.82 62.50 -18.90
CA TRP A 464 -20.88 61.95 -18.05
C TRP A 464 -22.12 61.61 -18.88
N GLU A 465 -22.61 60.37 -18.80
CA GLU A 465 -23.71 59.84 -19.62
C GLU A 465 -24.92 59.42 -18.75
N ASP A 466 -26.06 59.16 -19.40
CA ASP A 466 -27.26 58.63 -18.74
C ASP A 466 -27.01 57.34 -17.95
N SER A 467 -26.05 56.51 -18.37
CA SER A 467 -25.69 55.30 -17.62
C SER A 467 -25.00 55.60 -16.28
N ASP A 468 -24.24 56.70 -16.21
CA ASP A 468 -23.63 57.13 -14.95
C ASP A 468 -24.69 57.66 -13.99
N ILE A 469 -25.67 58.42 -14.53
CA ILE A 469 -26.82 58.91 -13.77
C ILE A 469 -27.62 57.74 -13.18
N ALA A 470 -27.88 56.70 -13.98
CA ALA A 470 -28.53 55.49 -13.50
C ALA A 470 -27.74 54.80 -12.37
N ALA A 471 -26.42 54.66 -12.52
CA ALA A 471 -25.56 54.10 -11.47
C ALA A 471 -25.57 54.94 -10.19
N VAL A 472 -25.62 56.28 -10.30
CA VAL A 472 -25.81 57.17 -9.14
C VAL A 472 -27.16 56.94 -8.48
N MET A 473 -28.24 56.79 -9.25
CA MET A 473 -29.56 56.50 -8.69
C MET A 473 -29.59 55.15 -7.95
N ASP A 474 -28.91 54.13 -8.47
CA ASP A 474 -28.76 52.84 -7.80
C ASP A 474 -27.97 52.97 -6.48
N PHE A 475 -26.90 53.78 -6.49
CA PHE A 475 -26.15 54.10 -5.27
C PHE A 475 -26.98 54.87 -4.25
N GLN A 476 -27.78 55.84 -4.69
CA GLN A 476 -28.67 56.62 -3.82
C GLN A 476 -29.76 55.73 -3.20
N ASP A 477 -30.26 54.75 -3.93
CA ASP A 477 -31.15 53.72 -3.40
C ASP A 477 -30.45 52.85 -2.34
N LEU A 478 -29.22 52.40 -2.62
CA LEU A 478 -28.39 51.66 -1.66
C LEU A 478 -28.17 52.47 -0.37
N CYS A 479 -27.96 53.79 -0.50
CA CYS A 479 -27.83 54.71 0.61
C CYS A 479 -29.08 54.74 1.49
N LYS A 480 -30.28 54.79 0.88
CA LYS A 480 -31.56 54.82 1.60
C LYS A 480 -31.95 53.48 2.21
N GLY A 481 -31.58 52.39 1.55
CA GLY A 481 -31.85 51.03 1.99
C GLY A 481 -30.80 50.52 2.97
N ASP A 482 -29.83 49.79 2.44
CA ASP A 482 -28.90 48.97 3.23
C ASP A 482 -27.92 49.80 4.07
N LEU A 483 -27.53 51.00 3.59
CA LEU A 483 -26.54 51.83 4.29
C LEU A 483 -27.14 52.76 5.34
N ASN A 484 -28.44 53.07 5.21
CA ASN A 484 -29.20 54.02 6.03
C ASN A 484 -28.48 55.38 6.20
N ILE A 485 -28.07 55.98 5.09
CA ILE A 485 -27.45 57.31 5.05
C ILE A 485 -28.54 58.35 4.79
N GLU A 486 -28.82 59.19 5.79
CA GLU A 486 -29.82 60.25 5.70
C GLU A 486 -29.38 61.38 4.76
N GLY A 487 -30.35 62.07 4.15
CA GLY A 487 -30.11 63.26 3.32
C GLY A 487 -29.71 62.99 1.86
N VAL A 488 -29.53 61.72 1.47
CA VAL A 488 -29.29 61.34 0.07
C VAL A 488 -30.63 61.15 -0.64
N GLU A 489 -30.95 61.98 -1.64
CA GLU A 489 -32.16 61.85 -2.45
C GLU A 489 -31.91 61.00 -3.71
N LYS A 490 -32.93 60.28 -4.20
CA LYS A 490 -32.80 59.43 -5.41
C LYS A 490 -33.19 60.24 -6.64
N ASN A 491 -32.28 61.07 -7.13
CA ASN A 491 -32.52 62.01 -8.22
C ASN A 491 -31.45 61.93 -9.33
N GLY A 492 -30.42 61.10 -9.16
CA GLY A 492 -29.31 60.96 -10.11
C GLY A 492 -28.33 62.14 -10.11
N VAL A 493 -28.49 63.09 -9.18
CA VAL A 493 -27.61 64.24 -9.00
C VAL A 493 -26.53 63.89 -7.98
N VAL A 494 -25.27 64.11 -8.33
CA VAL A 494 -24.17 64.04 -7.35
C VAL A 494 -24.02 65.40 -6.69
N ASP A 495 -24.60 65.53 -5.50
CA ASP A 495 -24.48 66.69 -4.61
C ASP A 495 -23.50 66.40 -3.45
N ALA A 496 -23.36 67.34 -2.51
CA ALA A 496 -22.47 67.18 -1.36
C ALA A 496 -22.80 65.94 -0.51
N CYS A 497 -24.09 65.65 -0.32
CA CYS A 497 -24.55 64.49 0.45
C CYS A 497 -24.19 63.18 -0.28
N THR A 498 -24.45 63.10 -1.58
CA THR A 498 -24.14 61.92 -2.40
C THR A 498 -22.62 61.71 -2.52
N ALA A 499 -21.85 62.76 -2.77
CA ALA A 499 -20.38 62.70 -2.82
C ALA A 499 -19.78 62.32 -1.47
N GLY A 500 -20.29 62.88 -0.37
CA GLY A 500 -19.89 62.52 0.99
C GLY A 500 -20.21 61.07 1.33
N ALA A 501 -21.36 60.56 0.88
CA ALA A 501 -21.75 59.17 1.02
C ALA A 501 -20.82 58.23 0.23
N LEU A 502 -20.49 58.57 -1.03
CA LEU A 502 -19.57 57.80 -1.87
C LEU A 502 -18.17 57.66 -1.25
N LEU A 503 -17.74 58.66 -0.49
CA LEU A 503 -16.44 58.73 0.18
C LEU A 503 -16.47 58.32 1.66
N ASN A 504 -17.61 57.83 2.15
CA ASN A 504 -17.74 57.36 3.53
C ASN A 504 -17.03 56.01 3.74
N ALA A 505 -15.77 56.07 4.19
CA ALA A 505 -14.93 54.89 4.40
C ALA A 505 -15.51 53.89 5.41
N GLN A 506 -16.21 54.37 6.45
CA GLN A 506 -16.84 53.49 7.43
C GLN A 506 -17.93 52.65 6.77
N LYS A 507 -18.80 53.29 5.99
CA LYS A 507 -19.89 52.61 5.29
C LYS A 507 -19.36 51.65 4.23
N PHE A 508 -18.31 52.04 3.52
CA PHE A 508 -17.65 51.16 2.54
C PHE A 508 -17.10 49.89 3.20
N GLU A 509 -16.44 50.02 4.37
CA GLU A 509 -15.97 48.88 5.16
C GLU A 509 -17.11 48.00 5.70
N GLU A 510 -18.23 48.58 6.11
CA GLU A 510 -19.43 47.84 6.50
C GLU A 510 -19.94 46.98 5.32
N THR A 511 -20.00 47.54 4.10
CA THR A 511 -20.37 46.77 2.90
C THR A 511 -19.35 45.70 2.52
N LEU A 512 -18.04 45.93 2.68
CA LEU A 512 -17.05 44.89 2.43
C LEU A 512 -17.17 43.73 3.40
N LYS A 513 -17.44 44.00 4.68
CA LYS A 513 -17.69 42.97 5.70
C LYS A 513 -19.00 42.22 5.46
N ALA A 514 -20.04 42.89 4.97
CA ALA A 514 -21.30 42.24 4.62
C ALA A 514 -21.14 41.20 3.48
N LEU A 515 -20.08 41.29 2.68
CA LEU A 515 -19.75 40.29 1.66
C LEU A 515 -18.97 39.07 2.21
N GLU A 516 -18.51 39.11 3.47
CA GLU A 516 -17.83 37.98 4.13
C GLU A 516 -18.81 36.95 4.71
N GLY A 517 -20.01 37.40 5.09
CA GLY A 517 -21.05 36.59 5.74
C GLY A 517 -22.02 36.01 4.74
#